data_AF-A0A352XME9-F1
#
_entry.id   AF-A0A352XME9-F1
#
_cell.length_a   1.000
_cell.length_b   1.000
_cell.length_c   1.000
_cell.angle_alpha   90.00
_cell.angle_beta   90.00
_cell.angle_gamma   90.00
#
_symmetry.space_group_name_H-M   'P 1'
#
loop_
_entity.id
_entity.type
_entity.pdbx_description
1 polymer ?
#
loop_
_entity_poly.entity_id
_entity_poly.type
_entity_poly.pdbx_seq_one_letter_code
_entity_poly.pdbx_strand_id
1 'polypeptide(L)'
;MFSCTVYDGEKTMIRWNSQGREPVESFTAWSNVNFHYFNSLGRFKKNDTTYTLMFGIGDTDTAKMASLYARRNAIYAPPVIPALPEDATAEPSFVVTQGNLTPADLEPLVGLHELYKEHHAAMVAEYQRLKVLREQVAAERAANPPDPKPDIIIQHWTIEPKDQPVTNTEGGQAQ
;
A
#
# COMPACT_ATOMS: atom_id res chain seq x y z
N MET A 1 -2.04 -3.27 -12.55
CA MET A 1 -2.29 -2.42 -11.38
C MET A 1 -1.37 -2.87 -10.27
N PHE A 2 -0.73 -1.94 -9.58
CA PHE A 2 0.08 -2.23 -8.40
C PHE A 2 -0.66 -1.79 -7.13
N SER A 3 -0.68 -2.66 -6.12
CA SER A 3 -1.07 -2.34 -4.75
C SER A 3 0.19 -2.31 -3.91
N CYS A 4 0.52 -1.13 -3.39
CA CYS A 4 1.78 -0.85 -2.70
C CYS A 4 1.49 -0.47 -1.25
N THR A 5 2.27 -1.02 -0.33
CA THR A 5 2.28 -0.62 1.08
C THR A 5 3.71 -0.29 1.47
N VAL A 6 3.95 0.98 1.79
CA VAL A 6 5.23 1.44 2.33
C VAL A 6 5.21 1.18 3.82
N TYR A 7 6.23 0.48 4.32
CA TYR A 7 6.44 0.20 5.73
C TYR A 7 7.52 1.13 6.26
N ASP A 8 7.17 1.85 7.32
CA ASP A 8 8.07 2.74 8.08
C ASP A 8 8.83 3.75 7.20
N GLY A 9 8.26 4.11 6.05
CA GLY A 9 8.85 5.05 5.08
C GLY A 9 10.05 4.50 4.29
N GLU A 10 10.41 3.23 4.44
CA GLU A 10 11.65 2.67 3.87
C GLU A 10 11.44 1.55 2.86
N LYS A 11 10.62 0.54 3.20
CA LYS A 11 10.47 -0.68 2.40
C LYS A 11 9.07 -0.75 1.84
N THR A 12 8.93 -1.11 0.57
CA THR A 12 7.62 -1.21 -0.08
C THR A 12 7.30 -2.67 -0.39
N MET A 13 6.18 -3.15 0.14
CA MET A 13 5.54 -4.37 -0.35
C MET A 13 4.66 -4.03 -1.57
N ILE A 14 4.83 -4.78 -2.65
CA ILE A 14 4.17 -4.55 -3.94
C ILE A 14 3.41 -5.82 -4.29
N ARG A 15 2.12 -5.68 -4.60
CA ARG A 15 1.25 -6.76 -5.02
C ARG A 15 0.60 -6.44 -6.36
N TRP A 16 0.54 -7.42 -7.24
CA TRP A 16 -0.15 -7.31 -8.52
C TRP A 16 -0.63 -8.68 -9.00
N ASN A 17 -1.42 -8.67 -10.07
CA ASN A 17 -1.92 -9.88 -10.70
C ASN A 17 -1.36 -10.01 -12.11
N SER A 18 -1.29 -11.26 -12.61
CA SER A 18 -1.00 -11.53 -14.01
C SER A 18 -2.02 -10.83 -14.91
N GLN A 19 -1.54 -10.28 -16.03
CA GLN A 19 -2.41 -9.68 -17.03
C GLN A 19 -2.61 -10.64 -18.19
N GLY A 20 -3.87 -10.87 -18.56
CA GLY A 20 -4.22 -11.68 -19.73
C GLY A 20 -3.87 -13.16 -19.62
N ARG A 21 -3.72 -13.70 -18.40
CA ARG A 21 -3.54 -15.13 -18.13
C ARG A 21 -4.72 -15.70 -17.36
N GLU A 22 -5.10 -16.91 -17.70
CA GLU A 22 -6.07 -17.73 -16.97
C GLU A 22 -5.38 -19.02 -16.49
N PRO A 23 -5.37 -19.33 -15.18
CA PRO A 23 -5.94 -18.53 -14.09
C PRO A 23 -5.13 -17.25 -13.81
N VAL A 24 -5.81 -16.25 -13.24
CA VAL A 24 -5.15 -15.04 -12.72
C VAL A 24 -4.28 -15.44 -11.53
N GLU A 25 -2.99 -15.15 -11.64
CA GLU A 25 -2.01 -15.39 -10.58
C GLU A 25 -1.74 -14.09 -9.83
N SER A 26 -1.57 -14.18 -8.51
CA SER A 26 -1.18 -13.05 -7.67
C SER A 26 0.30 -13.13 -7.32
N PHE A 27 0.97 -12.00 -7.44
CA PHE A 27 2.39 -11.82 -7.22
C PHE A 27 2.65 -10.86 -6.07
N THR A 28 3.72 -11.13 -5.32
CA THR A 28 4.20 -10.22 -4.26
C THR A 28 5.71 -10.05 -4.38
N ALA A 29 6.16 -8.80 -4.29
CA ALA A 29 7.57 -8.45 -4.16
C ALA A 29 7.78 -7.42 -3.05
N TRP A 30 9.01 -7.38 -2.54
CA TRP A 30 9.49 -6.35 -1.63
C TRP A 30 10.55 -5.51 -2.34
N SER A 31 10.46 -4.19 -2.21
CA SER A 31 11.42 -3.23 -2.74
C SER A 31 12.02 -2.40 -1.61
N ASN A 32 13.29 -2.03 -1.74
CA ASN A 32 13.92 -1.06 -0.84
C ASN A 32 13.62 0.40 -1.20
N VAL A 33 12.87 0.65 -2.29
CA VAL A 33 12.45 1.99 -2.71
C VAL A 33 11.15 2.35 -2.00
N ASN A 34 11.05 3.59 -1.50
CA ASN A 34 9.77 4.15 -1.03
C ASN A 34 8.90 4.55 -2.23
N PHE A 35 7.80 3.83 -2.46
CA PHE A 35 6.97 4.05 -3.64
C PHE A 35 6.17 5.36 -3.62
N HIS A 36 6.12 6.09 -2.51
CA HIS A 36 5.51 7.43 -2.49
C HIS A 36 6.21 8.41 -3.44
N TYR A 37 7.47 8.17 -3.79
CA TYR A 37 8.19 8.96 -4.78
C TYR A 37 7.60 8.87 -6.19
N PHE A 38 6.82 7.82 -6.49
CA PHE A 38 6.13 7.66 -7.78
C PHE A 38 4.71 8.23 -7.79
N ASN A 39 4.23 8.84 -6.71
CA ASN A 39 2.82 9.21 -6.56
C ASN A 39 2.33 10.27 -7.57
N SER A 40 3.23 11.05 -8.16
CA SER A 40 2.91 11.99 -9.25
C SER A 40 3.08 11.38 -10.65
N LEU A 41 3.62 10.17 -10.76
CA LEU A 41 3.95 9.51 -12.02
C LEU A 41 2.75 8.72 -12.55
N GLY A 42 2.07 9.26 -13.55
CA GLY A 42 0.97 8.55 -14.23
C GLY A 42 1.41 7.58 -15.32
N ARG A 43 2.59 7.80 -15.91
CA ARG A 43 3.10 7.07 -17.09
C ARG A 43 4.61 7.14 -17.10
N PHE A 44 5.26 6.12 -17.65
CA PHE A 44 6.69 6.18 -17.99
C PHE A 44 6.98 5.39 -19.27
N LYS A 45 8.08 5.73 -19.93
CA LYS A 45 8.56 5.00 -21.11
C LYS A 45 9.79 4.20 -20.71
N LYS A 46 9.82 2.92 -21.10
CA LYS A 46 11.02 2.08 -21.04
C LYS A 46 11.16 1.40 -22.39
N ASN A 47 12.34 1.53 -23.01
CA ASN A 47 12.58 1.14 -24.40
C ASN A 47 11.51 1.77 -25.31
N ASP A 48 10.84 0.99 -26.17
CA ASP A 48 9.76 1.50 -27.02
C ASP A 48 8.34 1.32 -26.43
N THR A 49 8.25 0.90 -25.17
CA THR A 49 6.99 0.63 -24.49
C THR A 49 6.64 1.77 -23.54
N THR A 50 5.42 2.30 -23.66
CA THR A 50 4.87 3.24 -22.68
C THR A 50 4.00 2.47 -21.69
N TYR A 51 4.38 2.50 -20.42
CA TYR A 51 3.64 1.91 -19.34
C TYR A 51 2.73 2.95 -18.69
N THR A 52 1.44 2.66 -18.63
CA THR A 52 0.49 3.44 -17.84
C THR A 52 0.43 2.87 -16.43
N LEU A 53 0.64 3.74 -15.45
CA LEU A 53 0.71 3.35 -14.05
C LEU A 53 -0.63 3.57 -13.37
N MET A 54 -1.07 2.54 -12.65
CA MET A 54 -2.20 2.63 -11.73
C MET A 54 -1.79 1.99 -10.41
N PHE A 55 -1.64 2.84 -9.40
CA PHE A 55 -1.22 2.45 -8.05
C PHE A 55 -2.33 2.71 -7.03
N GLY A 56 -2.47 1.81 -6.07
CA GLY A 56 -2.88 2.19 -4.72
C GLY A 56 -1.64 2.19 -3.83
N ILE A 57 -1.30 3.32 -3.20
CA ILE A 57 -0.14 3.41 -2.30
C ILE A 57 -0.65 3.75 -0.90
N GLY A 58 -0.45 2.82 0.03
CA GLY A 58 -0.70 3.01 1.45
C GLY A 58 0.60 3.13 2.26
N ASP A 59 0.48 3.66 3.46
CA ASP A 59 1.57 3.79 4.43
C ASP A 59 1.23 2.99 5.69
N THR A 60 2.23 2.33 6.27
CA THR A 60 2.11 1.53 7.49
C THR A 60 3.28 1.83 8.41
N ASP A 61 2.98 2.55 9.49
CA ASP A 61 3.85 2.71 10.65
C ASP A 61 3.65 1.50 11.58
N THR A 62 4.66 0.63 11.64
CA THR A 62 4.60 -0.64 12.38
C THR A 62 4.52 -0.42 13.88
N ALA A 63 5.17 0.62 14.40
CA ALA A 63 5.11 0.98 15.81
C ALA A 63 3.71 1.49 16.21
N LYS A 64 3.10 2.32 15.36
CA LYS A 64 1.71 2.78 15.55
C LYS A 64 0.73 1.62 15.45
N MET A 65 0.91 0.69 14.50
CA MET A 65 0.08 -0.51 14.41
C MET A 65 0.20 -1.37 15.67
N ALA A 66 1.42 -1.63 16.14
CA ALA A 66 1.63 -2.36 17.39
C ALA A 66 0.93 -1.69 18.58
N SER A 67 1.03 -0.37 18.70
CA SER A 67 0.32 0.39 19.75
C SER A 67 -1.20 0.25 19.65
N LEU A 68 -1.77 0.33 18.45
CA LEU A 68 -3.21 0.19 18.22
C LEU A 68 -3.74 -1.20 18.55
N TYR A 69 -2.97 -2.24 18.21
CA TYR A 69 -3.32 -3.62 18.53
C TYR A 69 -3.21 -3.90 20.04
N ALA A 70 -2.17 -3.39 20.69
CA ALA A 70 -2.00 -3.51 22.14
C ALA A 70 -3.18 -2.89 22.91
N ARG A 71 -3.71 -1.74 22.45
CA ARG A 71 -4.93 -1.13 23.03
C ARG A 71 -6.18 -2.00 22.94
N ARG A 72 -6.18 -3.00 22.04
CA ARG A 72 -7.27 -3.96 21.84
C ARG A 72 -6.94 -5.34 22.40
N ASN A 73 -5.91 -5.46 23.25
CA ASN A 73 -5.38 -6.72 23.76
C ASN A 73 -5.05 -7.74 22.65
N ALA A 74 -4.62 -7.25 21.48
CA ALA A 74 -4.17 -8.07 20.36
C ALA A 74 -2.67 -7.84 20.09
N ILE A 75 -2.03 -8.82 19.47
CA ILE A 75 -0.63 -8.72 19.04
C ILE A 75 -0.61 -8.41 17.55
N TYR A 76 0.07 -7.33 17.17
CA TYR A 76 0.34 -7.03 15.77
C TYR A 76 1.49 -7.90 15.28
N ALA A 77 1.25 -8.68 14.24
CA ALA A 77 2.29 -9.44 13.53
C ALA A 77 2.69 -8.67 12.26
N PRO A 78 3.83 -7.95 12.24
CA PRO A 78 4.31 -7.32 11.03
C PRO A 78 4.70 -8.40 10.00
N PRO A 79 4.65 -8.08 8.70
CA PRO A 79 5.07 -9.01 7.68
C PRO A 79 6.59 -9.27 7.76
N VAL A 80 7.02 -10.45 7.31
CA VAL A 80 8.44 -10.78 7.20
C VAL A 80 9.02 -10.06 5.99
N ILE A 81 9.89 -9.09 6.23
CA ILE A 81 10.59 -8.33 5.18
C ILE A 81 11.87 -9.11 4.83
N PRO A 82 12.09 -9.49 3.57
CA PRO A 82 13.33 -10.15 3.16
C PRO A 82 14.53 -9.21 3.28
N ALA A 83 15.73 -9.78 3.37
CA ALA A 83 16.96 -9.00 3.34
C ALA A 83 17.06 -8.25 2.01
N LEU A 84 17.11 -6.93 2.08
CA LEU A 84 17.29 -6.02 0.96
C LEU A 84 18.44 -5.06 1.27
N PRO A 85 19.21 -4.61 0.27
CA PRO A 85 20.17 -3.53 0.42
C PRO A 85 19.55 -2.33 1.14
N GLU A 86 20.25 -1.80 2.15
CA GLU A 86 19.78 -0.66 2.94
C GLU A 86 19.74 0.63 2.11
N ASP A 87 20.76 0.84 1.26
CA ASP A 87 20.87 2.03 0.43
C ASP A 87 20.16 1.85 -0.91
N ALA A 88 18.88 2.23 -0.94
CA ALA A 88 18.08 2.26 -2.16
C ALA A 88 18.56 3.28 -3.19
N THR A 89 19.34 4.30 -2.79
CA THR A 89 19.82 5.35 -3.69
C THR A 89 21.00 4.86 -4.52
N ALA A 90 21.90 4.09 -3.91
CA ALA A 90 22.99 3.42 -4.61
C ALA A 90 22.51 2.19 -5.38
N GLU A 91 21.66 1.37 -4.75
CA GLU A 91 21.23 0.08 -5.28
C GLU A 91 19.71 -0.14 -5.07
N PRO A 92 18.87 0.47 -5.93
CA PRO A 92 17.44 0.19 -5.91
C PRO A 92 17.21 -1.25 -6.36
N SER A 93 16.61 -2.04 -5.49
CA SER A 93 16.46 -3.48 -5.68
C SER A 93 15.13 -3.99 -5.12
N PHE A 94 14.73 -5.16 -5.61
CA PHE A 94 13.54 -5.84 -5.14
C PHE A 94 13.73 -7.36 -5.13
N VAL A 95 12.96 -8.03 -4.27
CA VAL A 95 12.92 -9.49 -4.15
C VAL A 95 11.46 -9.94 -4.29
N VAL A 96 11.23 -10.89 -5.19
CA VAL A 96 9.92 -11.54 -5.34
C VAL A 96 9.78 -12.59 -4.25
N THR A 97 8.69 -12.53 -3.50
CA THR A 97 8.40 -13.48 -2.41
C THR A 97 7.23 -14.40 -2.71
N GLN A 98 6.41 -14.10 -3.73
CA GLN A 98 5.25 -14.93 -4.09
C GLN A 98 4.97 -14.91 -5.60
N GLY A 99 4.66 -16.11 -6.12
CA GLY A 99 4.17 -16.37 -7.47
C GLY A 99 5.27 -16.72 -8.48
N ASN A 100 4.87 -17.30 -9.63
CA ASN A 100 5.80 -17.76 -10.66
C ASN A 100 5.86 -16.76 -11.82
N LEU A 101 6.79 -15.82 -11.72
CA LEU A 101 6.89 -14.71 -12.66
C LEU A 101 7.69 -15.08 -13.90
N THR A 102 7.21 -14.63 -15.06
CA THR A 102 8.03 -14.54 -16.26
C THR A 102 8.80 -13.22 -16.28
N PRO A 103 9.90 -13.10 -17.04
CA PRO A 103 10.62 -11.83 -17.19
C PRO A 103 9.72 -10.67 -17.63
N ALA A 104 8.73 -10.94 -18.50
CA ALA A 104 7.77 -9.94 -18.96
C ALA A 104 6.89 -9.35 -17.85
N ASP A 105 6.57 -10.16 -16.82
CA ASP A 105 5.76 -9.70 -15.68
C ASP A 105 6.54 -8.74 -14.76
N LEU A 106 7.88 -8.80 -14.82
CA LEU A 106 8.79 -7.97 -14.02
C LEU A 106 9.18 -6.67 -14.72
N GLU A 107 9.04 -6.57 -16.04
CA GLU A 107 9.45 -5.40 -16.83
C GLU A 107 8.96 -4.05 -16.27
N PRO A 108 7.69 -3.88 -15.87
CA PRO A 108 7.24 -2.61 -15.31
C PRO A 108 7.90 -2.29 -13.98
N LEU A 109 8.15 -3.32 -13.15
CA LEU A 109 8.79 -3.15 -11.84
C LEU A 109 10.27 -2.80 -12.00
N VAL A 110 10.98 -3.47 -12.90
CA VAL A 110 12.37 -3.16 -13.24
C VAL A 110 12.47 -1.73 -13.79
N GLY A 111 11.56 -1.34 -14.69
CA GLY A 111 11.52 0.01 -15.23
C GLY A 111 11.30 1.11 -14.19
N LEU A 112 10.49 0.85 -13.16
CA LEU A 112 10.33 1.78 -12.03
C LEU A 112 11.62 1.95 -11.22
N HIS A 113 12.37 0.87 -11.00
CA HIS A 113 13.63 0.93 -10.25
C HIS A 113 14.74 1.63 -11.05
N GLU A 114 14.81 1.41 -12.36
CA GLU A 114 15.70 2.15 -13.27
C GLU A 114 15.36 3.65 -13.28
N LEU A 115 14.08 3.98 -13.43
CA LEU A 115 13.60 5.37 -13.41
C LEU A 115 13.92 6.06 -12.08
N TYR A 116 13.76 5.34 -10.97
CA TYR A 116 14.14 5.84 -9.66
C TYR A 116 15.65 6.08 -9.58
N LYS A 117 16.46 5.14 -10.05
CA LYS A 117 17.93 5.30 -10.07
C LYS A 117 18.36 6.54 -10.85
N GLU A 118 17.72 6.81 -11.98
CA GLU A 118 18.05 7.94 -12.85
C GLU A 118 17.58 9.29 -12.31
N HIS A 119 16.40 9.33 -11.69
CA HIS A 119 15.73 10.59 -11.31
C HIS A 119 15.46 10.74 -9.81
N HIS A 120 16.09 9.92 -8.97
CA HIS A 120 15.87 9.87 -7.51
C HIS A 120 15.78 11.27 -6.89
N ALA A 121 16.79 12.12 -7.09
CA ALA A 121 16.84 13.45 -6.49
C ALA A 121 15.63 14.33 -6.88
N ALA A 122 15.22 14.28 -8.15
CA ALA A 122 14.08 15.04 -8.64
C ALA A 122 12.75 14.49 -8.09
N MET A 123 12.61 13.17 -8.02
CA MET A 123 11.42 12.52 -7.46
C MET A 123 11.25 12.81 -5.97
N VAL A 124 12.34 12.75 -5.20
CA VAL A 124 12.32 13.10 -3.78
C VAL A 124 11.96 14.58 -3.58
N ALA A 125 12.57 15.48 -4.36
CA ALA A 125 12.25 16.90 -4.28
C ALA A 125 10.77 17.18 -4.57
N GLU A 126 10.22 16.57 -5.62
CA GLU A 126 8.80 16.71 -5.96
C GLU A 126 7.90 16.12 -4.89
N TYR A 127 8.24 14.96 -4.34
CA TYR A 127 7.50 14.35 -3.24
C TYR A 127 7.45 15.26 -2.01
N GLN A 128 8.59 15.84 -1.60
CA GLN A 128 8.64 16.77 -0.47
C GLN A 128 7.82 18.03 -0.75
N ARG A 129 7.91 18.59 -1.96
CA ARG A 129 7.10 19.73 -2.38
C ARG A 129 5.60 19.43 -2.28
N LEU A 130 5.16 18.27 -2.76
CA LEU A 130 3.77 17.85 -2.70
C LEU A 130 3.31 17.57 -1.26
N LYS A 131 4.19 17.06 -0.40
CA LYS A 131 3.89 16.84 1.02
C LYS A 131 3.57 18.17 1.72
N VAL A 132 4.43 19.17 1.57
CA VAL A 132 4.21 20.51 2.14
C VAL A 132 2.91 21.13 1.60
N LEU A 133 2.66 21.03 0.29
CA LEU A 133 1.42 21.54 -0.30
C LEU A 133 0.17 20.87 0.29
N ARG A 134 0.20 19.54 0.48
CA ARG A 134 -0.91 18.81 1.10
C ARG A 134 -1.14 19.22 2.56
N GLU A 135 -0.07 19.44 3.32
CA GLU A 135 -0.15 19.93 4.69
C GLU A 135 -0.75 21.35 4.76
N GLN A 136 -0.36 22.24 3.85
CA GLN A 136 -0.92 23.58 3.73
C GLN A 136 -2.42 23.55 3.39
N VAL A 137 -2.80 22.77 2.38
CA VAL A 137 -4.21 22.60 1.99
C VAL A 137 -5.02 21.98 3.12
N ALA A 138 -4.45 21.03 3.87
CA ALA A 138 -5.10 20.44 5.04
C ALA A 138 -5.27 21.45 6.18
N ALA A 139 -4.25 22.29 6.45
CA ALA A 139 -4.33 23.35 7.44
C ALA A 139 -5.34 24.44 7.06
N GLU A 140 -5.37 24.84 5.79
CA GLU A 140 -6.36 25.79 5.25
C GLU A 140 -7.78 25.22 5.39
N ARG A 141 -7.99 23.95 5.05
CA ARG A 141 -9.29 23.28 5.21
C ARG A 141 -9.69 23.12 6.68
N ALA A 142 -8.73 22.95 7.59
CA ALA A 142 -9.00 22.90 9.02
C ALA A 142 -9.35 24.28 9.60
N ALA A 143 -8.70 25.34 9.11
CA ALA A 143 -8.99 26.73 9.49
C ALA A 143 -10.29 27.27 8.89
N ASN A 144 -10.62 26.81 7.67
CA ASN A 144 -11.85 27.14 6.96
C ASN A 144 -12.64 25.84 6.65
N PRO A 145 -13.27 25.21 7.67
CA PRO A 145 -14.10 24.06 7.44
C PRO A 145 -15.18 24.41 6.41
N PRO A 146 -15.42 23.58 5.39
CA PRO A 146 -16.51 23.85 4.46
C PRO A 146 -17.83 23.87 5.22
N ASP A 147 -18.68 24.87 4.95
CA ASP A 147 -19.98 24.96 5.58
C ASP A 147 -20.75 23.64 5.40
N PRO A 148 -21.30 23.07 6.49
CA PRO A 148 -22.12 21.88 6.37
C PRO A 148 -23.29 22.22 5.45
N LYS A 149 -23.39 21.51 4.32
CA LYS A 149 -24.53 21.67 3.41
C LYS A 149 -25.80 21.35 4.20
N PRO A 150 -26.77 22.27 4.31
CA PRO A 150 -27.84 22.17 5.30
C PRO A 150 -28.82 20.99 5.15
N ASP A 151 -28.71 20.13 4.12
CA ASP A 151 -29.66 19.05 3.87
C ASP A 151 -29.01 17.74 3.36
N ILE A 152 -27.86 17.32 3.92
CA ILE A 152 -27.35 15.96 3.63
C ILE A 152 -28.07 14.96 4.55
N ILE A 153 -29.18 14.39 4.06
CA ILE A 153 -29.78 13.19 4.66
C ILE A 153 -28.86 12.00 4.34
N ILE A 154 -28.00 11.60 5.28
CA ILE A 154 -27.22 10.36 5.17
C ILE A 154 -28.18 9.19 5.44
N GLN A 155 -28.76 8.63 4.38
CA GLN A 155 -29.47 7.36 4.47
C GLN A 155 -28.46 6.24 4.72
N HIS A 156 -28.37 5.79 5.96
CA HIS A 156 -27.60 4.61 6.32
C HIS A 156 -28.54 3.41 6.48
N TRP A 157 -28.11 2.25 6.00
CA TRP A 157 -28.80 1.00 6.24
C TRP A 157 -28.25 0.40 7.54
N THR A 158 -29.06 0.34 8.58
CA THR A 158 -28.72 -0.41 9.80
C THR A 158 -28.74 -1.89 9.43
N ILE A 159 -27.56 -2.50 9.34
CA ILE A 159 -27.46 -3.95 9.20
C ILE A 159 -27.76 -4.52 10.59
N GLU A 160 -28.96 -5.07 10.77
CA GLU A 160 -29.29 -5.81 12.00
C GLU A 160 -28.28 -6.96 12.18
N PRO A 161 -27.72 -7.13 13.40
CA PRO A 161 -26.84 -8.25 13.66
C PRO A 161 -27.60 -9.55 13.37
N LYS A 162 -27.06 -10.40 12.50
CA LYS A 162 -27.59 -11.77 12.35
C LYS A 162 -27.47 -12.44 13.71
N ASP A 163 -28.61 -12.79 14.32
CA ASP A 163 -28.66 -13.70 15.45
C ASP A 163 -27.88 -14.97 15.07
N GLN A 164 -26.67 -15.10 15.62
CA GLN A 164 -25.97 -16.38 15.57
C GLN A 164 -26.73 -17.31 16.51
N PRO A 165 -27.26 -18.44 16.03
CA PRO A 165 -27.87 -19.40 16.93
C PRO A 165 -26.79 -19.89 17.91
N VAL A 166 -27.04 -19.65 19.20
CA VAL A 166 -26.21 -20.15 20.30
C VAL A 166 -26.22 -21.67 20.19
N THR A 167 -25.08 -22.27 19.83
CA THR A 167 -24.89 -23.71 19.98
C THR A 167 -24.77 -24.00 21.47
N ASN A 168 -25.89 -24.37 22.10
CA ASN A 168 -25.88 -24.90 23.46
C ASN A 168 -25.05 -26.18 23.47
N THR A 169 -23.81 -26.07 23.95
CA THR A 169 -23.03 -27.22 24.39
C THR A 169 -23.55 -27.61 25.77
N GLU A 170 -24.52 -28.52 25.81
CA GLU A 170 -24.88 -29.21 27.05
C GLU A 170 -23.88 -30.34 27.29
N GLY A 171 -22.97 -30.13 28.23
CA GLY A 171 -22.24 -31.18 28.92
C GLY A 171 -22.51 -31.06 30.41
N GLY A 172 -23.05 -32.11 31.05
CA GLY A 172 -23.16 -32.16 32.51
C GLY A 172 -24.14 -33.19 33.10
N GLN A 173 -23.71 -34.45 33.10
CA GLN A 173 -24.09 -35.62 33.92
C GLN A 173 -25.06 -35.46 35.12
N ALA A 174 -25.94 -36.45 35.35
CA ALA A 174 -25.86 -37.43 36.45
C ALA A 174 -27.19 -38.20 36.65
N GLN A 175 -27.16 -39.53 36.54
CA GLN A 175 -27.65 -40.51 37.53
C GLN A 175 -27.25 -41.92 37.11
#